data_AF-A0A561VJ81-F1
#
_entry.id   AF-A0A561VJ81-F1
#
_cell.length_a   1.000
_cell.length_b   1.000
_cell.length_c   1.000
_cell.angle_alpha   90.00
_cell.angle_beta   90.00
_cell.angle_gamma   90.00
#
_symmetry.space_group_name_H-M   'P 1'
#
loop_
_entity.id
_entity.type
_entity.pdbx_description
1 polymer ?
#
loop_
_entity_poly.entity_id
_entity_poly.type
_entity_poly.pdbx_seq_one_letter_code
_entity_poly.pdbx_strand_id
1 'polypeptide(L)'
;MSAATRTIPGTVQRPYGVGMRIRIEGRDLPQSAQLRLNDVHVGVQRRAEVVGRVPVTADTAVWAFEVTAREVDGLLDVGGPWVHGRPGARFLYLGWGAGRGAEFAVFRRAKLLFGDVPGPLLRGAFTGPGVLVGRLRLTDEAGGPRGARVRPPVIAWALE
;
A
#
# COMPACT_ATOMS: atom_id res chain seq x y z
N MET A 1 -7.79 -20.82 -8.46
CA MET A 1 -6.40 -20.29 -8.44
C MET A 1 -6.25 -19.49 -7.15
N SER A 2 -5.19 -19.75 -6.39
CA SER A 2 -5.08 -19.30 -4.99
C SER A 2 -4.60 -17.84 -4.91
N ALA A 3 -5.42 -16.96 -4.33
CA ALA A 3 -4.98 -15.63 -3.95
C ALA A 3 -3.97 -15.77 -2.80
N ALA A 4 -2.69 -15.54 -3.08
CA ALA A 4 -1.64 -15.64 -2.08
C ALA A 4 -1.72 -14.43 -1.12
N THR A 5 -2.48 -14.57 -0.04
CA THR A 5 -2.43 -13.64 1.09
C THR A 5 -1.03 -13.67 1.69
N ARG A 6 -0.24 -12.62 1.48
CA ARG A 6 1.09 -12.48 2.09
C ARG A 6 0.99 -11.65 3.37
N THR A 7 1.05 -12.34 4.50
CA THR A 7 1.25 -11.72 5.81
C THR A 7 2.72 -11.35 5.96
N ILE A 8 3.02 -10.05 6.12
CA ILE A 8 4.39 -9.59 6.38
C ILE A 8 4.53 -9.39 7.90
N PRO A 9 5.36 -10.19 8.60
CA PRO A 9 5.49 -10.06 10.05
C PRO A 9 6.06 -8.69 10.44
N GLY A 10 5.38 -8.00 11.36
CA GLY A 10 5.81 -6.73 11.94
C GLY A 10 6.23 -6.93 13.40
N THR A 11 7.48 -6.60 13.73
CA THR A 11 7.94 -6.45 15.11
C THR A 11 7.40 -5.14 15.69
N VAL A 12 6.70 -5.23 16.82
CA VAL A 12 6.19 -4.07 17.57
C VAL A 12 7.36 -3.41 18.31
N GLN A 13 7.60 -2.14 18.04
CA GLN A 13 8.37 -1.31 18.95
C GLN A 13 7.74 0.08 19.01
N ARG A 14 6.90 0.28 20.03
CA ARG A 14 6.23 1.54 20.33
C ARG A 14 7.02 2.28 21.40
N PRO A 15 7.25 3.58 21.20
CA PRO A 15 7.18 4.45 22.37
C PRO A 15 6.12 5.57 22.28
N TYR A 16 5.52 5.91 21.12
CA TYR A 16 4.61 7.09 21.06
C TYR A 16 3.45 7.05 20.02
N GLY A 17 2.79 5.91 19.79
CA GLY A 17 1.60 5.86 18.93
C GLY A 17 0.77 4.58 19.04
N VAL A 18 -0.52 4.65 18.69
CA VAL A 18 -1.43 3.51 18.60
C VAL A 18 -1.18 2.77 17.28
N GLY A 19 -1.21 1.45 17.30
CA GLY A 19 -1.08 0.62 16.11
C GLY A 19 -2.41 0.55 15.38
N MET A 20 -2.36 0.77 14.08
CA MET A 20 -3.52 0.76 13.20
C MET A 20 -3.28 -0.26 12.09
N ARG A 21 -4.25 -1.16 11.89
CA ARG A 21 -4.17 -2.22 10.88
C ARG A 21 -4.55 -1.69 9.51
N ILE A 22 -3.70 -1.94 8.53
CA ILE A 22 -3.92 -1.58 7.12
C ILE A 22 -3.99 -2.84 6.29
N ARG A 23 -4.91 -2.86 5.32
CA ARG A 23 -4.93 -3.83 4.23
C ARG A 23 -5.07 -3.11 2.89
N ILE A 24 -4.23 -3.45 1.92
CA ILE A 24 -4.32 -2.95 0.55
C ILE A 24 -4.66 -4.13 -0.37
N GLU A 25 -5.70 -3.96 -1.18
CA GLU A 25 -6.20 -4.97 -2.12
C GLU A 25 -6.17 -4.39 -3.53
N GLY A 26 -5.21 -4.86 -4.32
CA GLY A 26 -5.05 -4.55 -5.73
C GLY A 26 -5.72 -5.60 -6.61
N ARG A 27 -6.46 -5.13 -7.62
CA ARG A 27 -7.01 -5.94 -8.71
C ARG A 27 -6.56 -5.38 -10.07
N ASP A 28 -6.91 -6.08 -11.14
CA ASP A 28 -6.62 -5.68 -12.51
C ASP A 28 -5.15 -5.32 -12.66
N LEU A 29 -4.25 -6.29 -12.47
CA LEU A 29 -2.82 -6.10 -12.71
C LEU A 29 -2.55 -5.94 -14.22
N PRO A 30 -1.52 -5.18 -14.63
CA PRO A 30 -1.30 -4.86 -16.03
C PRO A 30 -0.90 -6.11 -16.83
N GLN A 31 -1.68 -6.46 -17.85
CA GLN A 31 -1.57 -7.71 -18.60
C GLN A 31 -0.68 -7.63 -19.85
N SER A 32 0.30 -6.73 -19.88
CA SER A 32 1.24 -6.62 -20.99
C SER A 32 2.19 -7.84 -21.05
N ALA A 33 2.34 -8.42 -22.25
CA ALA A 33 3.30 -9.50 -22.49
C ALA A 33 4.73 -9.08 -22.16
N GLN A 34 5.11 -7.84 -22.45
CA GLN A 34 6.42 -7.30 -22.13
C GLN A 34 6.66 -7.27 -20.62
N LEU A 35 5.67 -6.85 -19.83
CA LEU A 35 5.81 -6.82 -18.36
C LEU A 35 5.96 -8.24 -17.78
N ARG A 36 5.25 -9.21 -18.34
CA ARG A 36 5.39 -10.63 -17.95
C ARG A 36 6.79 -11.16 -18.26
N LEU A 37 7.28 -10.92 -19.47
CA LEU A 37 8.61 -11.38 -19.90
C LEU A 37 9.74 -10.75 -19.08
N ASN A 38 9.57 -9.51 -18.61
CA ASN A 38 10.55 -8.82 -17.76
C ASN A 38 10.39 -9.14 -16.27
N ASP A 39 9.59 -10.13 -15.89
CA ASP A 39 9.41 -10.53 -14.50
C ASP A 39 9.00 -9.35 -13.59
N VAL A 40 8.08 -8.52 -14.06
CA VAL A 40 7.65 -7.32 -13.34
C VAL A 40 6.76 -7.69 -12.16
N HIS A 41 7.03 -7.07 -11.02
CA HIS A 41 6.26 -7.22 -9.79
C HIS A 41 5.86 -5.87 -9.20
N VAL A 42 4.77 -5.88 -8.42
CA VAL A 42 4.37 -4.79 -7.53
C VAL A 42 4.54 -5.20 -6.07
N GLY A 43 4.97 -4.29 -5.21
CA GLY A 43 4.98 -4.51 -3.76
C GLY A 43 4.73 -3.22 -2.99
N VAL A 44 4.67 -3.34 -1.66
CA VAL A 44 4.54 -2.18 -0.77
C VAL A 44 5.91 -1.76 -0.29
N GLN A 45 6.19 -0.46 -0.27
CA GLN A 45 7.47 0.06 0.16
C GLN A 45 7.53 0.23 1.69
N ARG A 46 8.43 -0.50 2.34
CA ARG A 46 8.82 -0.36 3.74
C ARG A 46 10.21 0.27 3.83
N ARG A 47 10.30 1.47 4.38
CA ARG A 47 11.53 2.29 4.35
C ARG A 47 12.06 2.41 2.91
N ALA A 48 13.26 1.90 2.63
CA ALA A 48 13.84 1.94 1.29
C ALA A 48 13.44 0.74 0.40
N GLU A 49 12.86 -0.32 0.96
CA GLU A 49 12.68 -1.60 0.27
C GLU A 49 11.24 -1.83 -0.19
N VAL A 50 11.05 -2.37 -1.40
CA VAL A 50 9.75 -2.88 -1.86
C VAL A 50 9.64 -4.37 -1.49
N VAL A 51 8.69 -4.67 -0.61
CA VAL A 51 8.46 -5.99 -0.03
C VAL A 51 7.09 -6.55 -0.42
N GLY A 52 6.87 -7.85 -0.16
CA GLY A 52 5.60 -8.50 -0.48
C GLY A 52 5.31 -8.58 -1.98
N ARG A 53 6.34 -8.66 -2.82
CA ARG A 53 6.25 -8.53 -4.29
C ARG A 53 5.29 -9.55 -4.92
N VAL A 54 4.34 -9.09 -5.71
CA VAL A 54 3.35 -9.88 -6.45
C VAL A 54 3.60 -9.70 -7.95
N PRO A 55 3.74 -10.78 -8.73
CA PRO A 55 3.99 -10.69 -10.16
C PRO A 55 2.79 -10.13 -10.90
N VAL A 56 3.02 -9.47 -12.05
CA VAL A 56 1.93 -8.98 -12.93
C VAL A 56 1.01 -10.08 -13.48
N THR A 57 1.44 -11.34 -13.40
CA THR A 57 0.65 -12.53 -13.79
C THR A 57 -0.38 -12.95 -12.75
N ALA A 58 -0.37 -12.37 -11.54
CA ALA A 58 -1.37 -12.68 -10.53
C ALA A 58 -2.69 -11.95 -10.81
N ASP A 59 -3.81 -12.55 -10.40
CA ASP A 59 -5.14 -11.94 -10.52
C ASP A 59 -5.33 -10.75 -9.56
N THR A 60 -4.72 -10.86 -8.38
CA THR A 60 -4.85 -9.87 -7.29
C THR A 60 -3.54 -9.76 -6.52
N ALA A 61 -3.39 -8.64 -5.81
CA ALA A 61 -2.29 -8.41 -4.88
C ALA A 61 -2.87 -7.93 -3.54
N VAL A 62 -2.56 -8.62 -2.45
CA VAL A 62 -3.06 -8.28 -1.11
C VAL A 62 -1.91 -8.14 -0.14
N TRP A 63 -1.88 -7.02 0.58
CA TRP A 63 -0.90 -6.75 1.62
C TRP A 63 -1.60 -6.32 2.90
N ALA A 64 -1.19 -6.89 4.03
CA ALA A 64 -1.65 -6.48 5.35
C ALA A 64 -0.46 -6.18 6.27
N PHE A 65 -0.51 -5.07 7.00
CA PHE A 65 0.55 -4.62 7.90
C PHE A 65 0.02 -3.61 8.93
N GLU A 66 0.79 -3.41 10.00
CA GLU A 66 0.50 -2.39 11.03
C GLU A 66 1.30 -1.11 10.76
N VAL A 67 0.63 0.03 10.88
CA VAL A 67 1.24 1.37 10.95
C VAL A 67 1.04 1.94 12.35
N THR A 68 1.78 2.98 12.70
CA THR A 68 1.52 3.73 13.94
C THR A 68 0.72 5.00 13.63
N ALA A 69 -0.09 5.46 14.57
CA ALA A 69 -0.83 6.71 14.47
C ALA A 69 -0.88 7.40 15.83
N ARG A 70 -0.95 8.72 15.81
CA ARG A 70 -1.13 9.56 17.00
C ARG A 70 -2.00 10.76 16.66
N GLU A 71 -2.66 11.32 17.66
CA GLU A 71 -3.40 12.58 17.52
C GLU A 71 -2.48 13.76 17.86
N VAL A 72 -2.49 14.78 17.01
CA VAL A 72 -1.74 16.03 17.15
C VAL A 72 -2.69 17.15 16.73
N ASP A 73 -3.01 18.06 17.65
CA ASP A 73 -3.92 19.19 17.43
C ASP A 73 -5.27 18.79 16.80
N GLY A 74 -5.83 17.65 17.25
CA GLY A 74 -7.10 17.09 16.76
C GLY A 74 -7.01 16.37 15.41
N LEU A 75 -5.82 16.28 14.81
CA LEU A 75 -5.55 15.60 13.55
C LEU A 75 -4.74 14.32 13.77
N LEU A 76 -4.98 13.31 12.91
CA LEU A 76 -4.22 12.06 12.96
C LEU A 76 -2.94 12.15 12.13
N ASP A 77 -1.79 11.99 12.78
CA ASP A 77 -0.48 11.82 12.15
C ASP A 77 -0.13 10.33 12.12
N VAL A 78 -0.20 9.74 10.92
CA VAL A 78 0.15 8.32 10.68
C VAL A 78 1.64 8.21 10.36
N GLY A 79 2.30 7.18 10.88
CA GLY A 79 3.74 6.97 10.79
C GLY A 79 4.13 5.48 10.83
N GLY A 80 5.40 5.26 11.17
CA GLY A 80 6.01 3.93 11.17
C GLY A 80 6.69 3.59 9.85
N PRO A 81 7.30 2.40 9.74
CA PRO A 81 8.23 2.06 8.67
C PRO A 81 7.59 1.93 7.27
N TRP A 82 6.27 1.84 7.19
CA TRP A 82 5.52 1.77 5.93
C TRP A 82 5.11 3.14 5.38
N VAL A 83 5.16 4.16 6.23
CA VAL A 83 4.59 5.47 5.95
C VAL A 83 5.67 6.45 5.58
N HIS A 84 5.41 7.19 4.51
CA HIS A 84 6.33 8.13 3.89
C HIS A 84 5.75 9.54 3.92
N GLY A 85 6.59 10.54 3.63
CA GLY A 85 6.19 11.93 3.59
C GLY A 85 6.22 12.62 4.97
N ARG A 86 6.10 13.94 4.96
CA ARG A 86 6.06 14.79 6.16
C ARG A 86 4.68 14.73 6.84
N PRO A 87 4.54 15.11 8.13
CA PRO A 87 3.24 15.33 8.77
C PRO A 87 2.30 16.15 7.88
N GLY A 88 1.02 15.77 7.82
CA GLY A 88 0.01 16.38 6.93
C GLY A 88 0.06 15.93 5.46
N ALA A 89 1.12 15.23 5.05
CA ALA A 89 1.28 14.70 3.69
C ALA A 89 1.74 13.24 3.71
N ARG A 90 1.21 12.45 4.66
CA ARG A 90 1.55 11.04 4.87
C ARG A 90 0.97 10.15 3.77
N PHE A 91 1.73 9.15 3.33
CA PHE A 91 1.27 8.20 2.31
C PHE A 91 1.96 6.84 2.41
N LEU A 92 1.33 5.86 1.77
CA LEU A 92 1.92 4.55 1.46
C LEU A 92 2.42 4.55 0.02
N TYR A 93 3.49 3.79 -0.25
CA TYR A 93 4.01 3.60 -1.60
C TYR A 93 3.76 2.18 -2.09
N LEU A 94 3.20 2.05 -3.29
CA LEU A 94 3.33 0.85 -4.10
C LEU A 94 4.48 1.06 -5.10
N GLY A 95 5.35 0.07 -5.25
CA GLY A 95 6.50 0.12 -6.14
C GLY A 95 6.45 -1.00 -7.17
N TRP A 96 6.64 -0.62 -8.44
CA TRP A 96 6.80 -1.53 -9.56
C TRP A 96 8.28 -1.66 -9.90
N GLY A 97 8.73 -2.90 -10.08
CA GLY A 97 10.10 -3.19 -10.46
C GLY A 97 10.21 -4.51 -11.20
N ALA A 98 11.38 -4.73 -11.79
CA ALA A 98 11.76 -5.96 -12.49
C ALA A 98 12.95 -6.62 -11.78
N GLY A 99 13.10 -7.93 -11.96
CA GLY A 99 14.21 -8.71 -11.41
C GLY A 99 13.87 -9.43 -10.10
N ARG A 100 14.79 -10.31 -9.67
CA ARG A 100 14.60 -11.22 -8.53
C ARG A 100 15.56 -10.92 -7.40
N GLY A 101 15.13 -11.21 -6.16
CA GLY A 101 15.98 -11.05 -4.98
C GLY A 101 16.51 -9.62 -4.83
N ALA A 102 17.84 -9.50 -4.78
CA ALA A 102 18.56 -8.24 -4.60
C ALA A 102 18.60 -7.36 -5.86
N GLU A 103 18.38 -7.91 -7.05
CA GLU A 103 18.44 -7.19 -8.34
C GLU A 103 17.16 -6.40 -8.66
N PHE A 104 16.20 -6.36 -7.74
CA PHE A 104 14.91 -5.75 -7.98
C PHE A 104 15.02 -4.23 -8.18
N ALA A 105 14.93 -3.81 -9.44
CA ALA A 105 15.05 -2.42 -9.84
C ALA A 105 13.66 -1.78 -9.94
N VAL A 106 13.35 -0.88 -9.02
CA VAL A 106 12.09 -0.12 -9.04
C VAL A 106 12.14 0.95 -10.13
N PHE A 107 11.20 0.90 -11.07
CA PHE A 107 11.11 1.88 -12.18
C PHE A 107 9.86 2.77 -12.10
N ARG A 108 8.87 2.44 -11.25
CA ARG A 108 7.64 3.23 -11.11
C ARG A 108 7.04 3.10 -9.72
N ARG A 109 6.36 4.15 -9.24
CA ARG A 109 5.68 4.16 -7.93
C ARG A 109 4.31 4.82 -7.97
N ALA A 110 3.41 4.35 -7.10
CA ALA A 110 2.11 4.95 -6.82
C ALA A 110 1.98 5.32 -5.34
N LYS A 111 1.45 6.51 -5.04
CA LYS A 111 1.21 7.03 -3.68
C LYS A 111 -0.25 6.87 -3.30
N LEU A 112 -0.50 6.27 -2.13
CA LEU A 112 -1.82 6.22 -1.50
C LEU A 112 -1.79 7.16 -0.29
N LEU A 113 -2.38 8.35 -0.40
CA LEU A 113 -2.29 9.35 0.67
C LEU A 113 -3.33 9.08 1.75
N PHE A 114 -2.94 9.22 3.01
CA PHE A 114 -3.89 9.18 4.12
C PHE A 114 -4.89 10.35 4.07
N GLY A 115 -4.51 11.48 3.49
CA GLY A 115 -5.41 12.61 3.25
C GLY A 115 -6.50 12.35 2.20
N ASP A 116 -6.44 11.23 1.47
CA ASP A 116 -7.51 10.76 0.59
C ASP A 116 -8.45 9.73 1.26
N VAL A 117 -8.18 9.37 2.53
CA VAL A 117 -9.05 8.50 3.33
C VAL A 117 -10.15 9.35 3.97
N PRO A 118 -11.43 8.96 3.86
CA PRO A 118 -12.50 9.63 4.60
C PRO A 118 -12.21 9.68 6.10
N GLY A 119 -12.28 10.88 6.69
CA GLY A 119 -11.91 11.13 8.09
C GLY A 119 -12.54 10.16 9.10
N PRO A 120 -13.85 9.83 9.01
CA PRO A 120 -14.48 8.86 9.90
C PRO A 120 -13.86 7.45 9.83
N LEU A 121 -13.43 6.99 8.66
CA LEU A 121 -12.81 5.67 8.50
C LEU A 121 -11.42 5.64 9.13
N LEU A 122 -10.63 6.69 8.90
CA LEU A 122 -9.29 6.81 9.50
C LEU A 122 -9.37 6.91 11.02
N ARG A 123 -10.33 7.69 11.54
CA ARG A 123 -10.57 7.81 12.99
C ARG A 123 -11.07 6.49 13.60
N GLY A 124 -12.00 5.80 12.93
CA GLY A 124 -12.48 4.50 13.40
C GLY A 124 -11.39 3.43 13.42
N ALA A 125 -10.48 3.43 12.45
CA ALA A 125 -9.31 2.53 12.45
C ALA A 125 -8.30 2.87 13.58
N PHE A 126 -8.20 4.15 13.96
CA PHE A 126 -7.32 4.59 15.05
C PHE A 126 -7.87 4.25 16.44
N THR A 127 -9.17 4.40 16.66
CA THR A 127 -9.80 4.22 17.98
C THR A 127 -10.30 2.80 18.24
N GLY A 128 -10.55 2.03 17.19
CA GLY A 128 -11.12 0.68 17.27
C GLY A 128 -10.15 -0.42 16.84
N PRO A 129 -10.58 -1.69 16.95
CA PRO A 129 -9.77 -2.79 16.46
C PRO A 129 -9.77 -2.91 14.93
N GLY A 130 -10.62 -2.18 14.19
CA GLY A 130 -10.83 -2.40 12.75
C GLY A 130 -9.59 -2.30 11.86
N VAL A 131 -9.73 -2.79 10.64
CA VAL A 131 -8.73 -2.75 9.57
C VAL A 131 -9.15 -1.71 8.54
N LEU A 132 -8.28 -0.72 8.29
CA LEU A 132 -8.48 0.22 7.20
C LEU A 132 -8.09 -0.45 5.88
N VAL A 133 -9.07 -0.67 5.01
CA VAL A 133 -8.89 -1.39 3.75
C VAL A 133 -8.94 -0.44 2.55
N GLY A 134 -7.87 -0.42 1.75
CA GLY A 134 -7.79 0.33 0.51
C GLY A 134 -7.85 -0.59 -0.71
N ARG A 135 -8.85 -0.41 -1.58
CA ARG A 135 -9.10 -1.24 -2.77
C ARG A 135 -8.89 -0.45 -4.04
N LEU A 136 -8.01 -0.91 -4.94
CA LEU A 136 -7.66 -0.18 -6.15
C LEU A 136 -7.40 -1.07 -7.37
N ARG A 137 -7.53 -0.47 -8.56
CA ARG A 137 -7.03 -1.05 -9.81
C ARG A 137 -5.54 -0.75 -9.95
N LEU A 138 -4.73 -1.77 -10.25
CA LEU A 138 -3.28 -1.65 -10.37
C LEU A 138 -2.80 -1.33 -11.80
N THR A 139 -3.70 -1.41 -12.77
CA THR A 139 -3.48 -0.96 -14.15
C THR A 139 -3.95 0.49 -14.32
N ASP A 140 -3.17 1.30 -15.04
CA ASP A 140 -3.53 2.66 -15.44
C ASP A 140 -4.40 2.68 -16.71
N GLU A 141 -4.79 3.88 -17.12
CA GLU A 141 -5.68 4.11 -18.26
C GLU A 141 -5.01 3.75 -19.61
N ALA A 142 -3.68 3.65 -19.63
CA ALA A 142 -2.90 3.23 -20.79
C ALA A 142 -2.59 1.72 -20.79
N GLY A 143 -3.14 0.95 -19.84
CA GLY A 143 -2.88 -0.49 -19.71
C GLY A 143 -1.54 -0.81 -19.02
N GLY A 144 -0.85 0.20 -18.50
CA GLY A 144 0.45 0.08 -17.84
C GLY A 144 0.36 -0.01 -16.32
N PRO A 145 1.51 -0.15 -15.63
CA PRO A 145 1.54 -0.18 -14.17
C PRO A 145 1.15 1.18 -13.60
N ARG A 146 0.18 1.20 -12.67
CA ARG A 146 -0.31 2.44 -12.08
C ARG A 146 0.77 3.18 -11.30
N GLY A 147 0.89 4.48 -11.55
CA GLY A 147 1.85 5.37 -10.88
C GLY A 147 1.20 6.61 -10.29
N ALA A 148 2.04 7.58 -9.87
CA ALA A 148 1.63 8.87 -9.34
C ALA A 148 0.71 8.77 -8.10
N ARG A 149 -0.05 9.82 -7.77
CA ARG A 149 -0.99 9.81 -6.65
C ARG A 149 -2.29 9.12 -7.08
N VAL A 150 -2.70 8.08 -6.36
CA VAL A 150 -3.98 7.40 -6.55
C VAL A 150 -5.01 8.05 -5.62
N ARG A 151 -6.15 8.47 -6.18
CA ARG A 151 -7.24 9.11 -5.45
C ARG A 151 -8.57 8.43 -5.76
N PRO A 152 -9.60 8.59 -4.92
CA PRO A 152 -10.97 8.25 -5.31
C PRO A 152 -11.34 8.89 -6.66
N PRO A 153 -12.10 8.19 -7.54
CA PRO A 153 -12.71 6.88 -7.31
C PRO A 153 -11.79 5.67 -7.64
N VAL A 154 -10.53 5.89 -8.04
CA VAL A 154 -9.61 4.80 -8.43
C VAL A 154 -9.27 3.89 -7.24
N ILE A 155 -9.20 4.47 -6.04
CA ILE A 155 -9.12 3.76 -4.78
C ILE A 155 -10.38 4.01 -3.95
N ALA A 156 -10.93 2.95 -3.38
CA ALA A 156 -12.01 2.99 -2.39
C ALA A 156 -11.47 2.57 -1.03
N TRP A 157 -11.91 3.24 0.02
CA TRP A 157 -11.53 2.96 1.40
C TRP A 157 -12.73 2.44 2.20
N ALA A 158 -12.49 1.47 3.07
CA ALA A 158 -13.46 0.91 4.00
C ALA A 158 -12.81 0.62 5.36
N LEU A 159 -13.63 0.50 6.40
CA LEU A 159 -13.24 0.01 7.72
C LEU A 159 -13.92 -1.35 7.94
N GLU A 160 -13.14 -2.36 8.31
CA GLU A 160 -13.60 -3.75 8.51
C GLU A 160 -13.22 -4.32 9.87
#